data_AF-A0A9E0Y9Y5-F1
#
_entry.id   AF-A0A9E0Y9Y5-F1
#
_cell.length_a   1.000
_cell.length_b   1.000
_cell.length_c   1.000
_cell.angle_alpha   90.00
_cell.angle_beta   90.00
_cell.angle_gamma   90.00
#
_symmetry.space_group_name_H-M   'P 1'
#
loop_
_entity.id
_entity.type
_entity.pdbx_description
1 polymer ?
#
loop_
_entity_poly.entity_id
_entity_poly.type
_entity_poly.pdbx_seq_one_letter_code
_entity_poly.pdbx_strand_id
1 'polypeptide(L)'
;MALALGAFTTLVSAAVTGRGAAVTVALEKNAFAADEGILARVTITNTTRGELRILRWFTPSDGVKENLFRVTVYGKEVEYLGPDYKRPEPTAKDYITLRPGESLDATVDLSGYYDFTDSGYYAVEYNADALNLFTNQPNMFAKPEALKSEAVEAWVEGREVRVGDGATADSVVGSTSFTGCSTSRQSSLNTARNNAYTYASNALGYLNAGTTGSRYTTWFGTYSSSRYSTVRSHFSSISNAMNNAAVNFNCTCTDSAYAYVYPTQPYKIYLCNAFWSAPSTGTDSKAGTLVHEMSHFNVVASTDDWAYGQTAAKSLARSNPSRAIDNADSHEYFAENTPALP
;
A
#
# COMPACT_ATOMS: atom_id res chain seq x y z
N MET A 1 22.59 10.62 -52.33
CA MET A 1 21.62 9.96 -51.43
C MET A 1 21.90 10.49 -50.03
N ALA A 2 21.18 11.53 -49.59
CA ALA A 2 21.41 12.18 -48.30
C ALA A 2 20.51 11.50 -47.26
N LEU A 3 21.11 10.89 -46.24
CA LEU A 3 20.39 10.39 -45.07
C LEU A 3 19.93 11.58 -44.24
N ALA A 4 18.62 11.77 -44.14
CA ALA A 4 18.01 12.66 -43.16
C ALA A 4 17.92 11.93 -41.81
N LEU A 5 18.73 12.35 -40.84
CA LEU A 5 18.48 12.03 -39.43
C LEU A 5 17.26 12.83 -38.97
N GLY A 6 16.11 12.17 -38.83
CA GLY A 6 14.95 12.74 -38.17
C GLY A 6 15.17 12.77 -36.66
N ALA A 7 15.44 13.94 -36.10
CA ALA A 7 15.36 14.16 -34.67
C ALA A 7 13.88 14.19 -34.27
N PHE A 8 13.38 13.11 -33.67
CA PHE A 8 12.08 13.11 -32.99
C PHE A 8 12.24 13.85 -31.66
N THR A 9 11.86 15.12 -31.63
CA THR A 9 11.57 15.83 -30.39
C THR A 9 10.25 15.31 -29.84
N THR A 10 10.30 14.35 -28.93
CA THR A 10 9.14 13.98 -28.11
C THR A 10 8.86 15.14 -27.14
N LEU A 11 7.74 15.84 -27.35
CA LEU A 11 7.20 16.77 -26.36
C LEU A 11 6.72 15.95 -25.17
N VAL A 12 7.57 15.82 -24.15
CA VAL A 12 7.17 15.25 -22.86
C VAL A 12 6.40 16.33 -22.12
N SER A 13 5.07 16.32 -22.22
CA SER A 13 4.21 17.15 -21.39
C SER A 13 4.21 16.61 -19.97
N ALA A 14 4.75 17.39 -19.03
CA ALA A 14 4.69 17.07 -17.61
C ALA A 14 3.35 17.53 -17.03
N ALA A 15 2.65 16.65 -16.33
CA ALA A 15 1.51 17.06 -15.53
C ALA A 15 2.04 17.73 -14.25
N VAL A 16 1.56 18.94 -13.95
CA VAL A 16 1.85 19.61 -12.68
C VAL A 16 0.78 19.19 -11.68
N THR A 17 1.16 18.46 -10.63
CA THR A 17 0.25 18.07 -9.56
C THR A 17 0.40 18.93 -8.31
N GLY A 18 -0.47 18.66 -7.34
CA GLY A 18 -0.65 19.46 -6.13
C GLY A 18 0.67 19.94 -5.53
N ARG A 19 0.71 21.23 -5.18
CA ARG A 19 1.88 21.96 -4.65
C ARG A 19 3.08 22.15 -5.58
N GLY A 20 2.94 21.91 -6.88
CA GLY A 20 3.97 22.27 -7.87
C GLY A 20 5.05 21.20 -8.06
N ALA A 21 4.71 19.94 -7.80
CA ALA A 21 5.46 18.80 -8.32
C ALA A 21 5.07 18.56 -9.77
N ALA A 22 6.01 18.59 -10.71
CA ALA A 22 5.78 18.10 -12.07
C ALA A 22 6.27 16.66 -12.17
N VAL A 23 5.43 15.74 -12.64
CA VAL A 23 5.80 14.33 -12.78
C VAL A 23 5.76 13.92 -14.25
N THR A 24 6.81 13.25 -14.71
CA THR A 24 6.85 12.62 -16.03
C THR A 24 7.18 11.14 -15.89
N VAL A 25 6.57 10.35 -16.78
CA VAL A 25 6.92 8.95 -17.00
C VAL A 25 7.36 8.81 -18.45
N ALA A 26 8.46 8.10 -18.67
CA ALA A 26 8.92 7.72 -20.00
C ALA A 26 9.27 6.24 -20.01
N LEU A 27 8.61 5.47 -20.89
CA LEU A 27 9.00 4.09 -21.15
C LEU A 27 10.25 4.06 -22.02
N GLU A 28 11.18 3.15 -21.73
CA GLU A 28 12.43 3.06 -22.51
C GLU A 28 12.20 2.57 -23.96
N LYS A 29 11.07 1.91 -24.21
CA LYS A 29 10.63 1.41 -25.52
C LYS A 29 9.15 1.65 -25.71
N ASN A 30 8.71 1.58 -26.96
CA ASN A 30 7.29 1.59 -27.36
C ASN A 30 6.73 0.16 -27.59
N ALA A 31 7.57 -0.87 -27.51
CA ALA A 31 7.19 -2.27 -27.60
C ALA A 31 8.14 -3.11 -26.72
N PHE A 32 7.58 -4.06 -25.96
CA PHE A 32 8.32 -4.98 -25.09
C PHE A 32 7.93 -6.42 -25.41
N ALA A 33 8.92 -7.30 -25.60
CA ALA A 33 8.69 -8.74 -25.73
C ALA A 33 8.40 -9.39 -24.36
N ALA A 34 7.86 -10.60 -24.36
CA ALA A 34 7.41 -11.28 -23.14
C ALA A 34 8.54 -11.51 -22.10
N ASP A 35 9.78 -11.65 -22.55
CA ASP A 35 10.97 -11.87 -21.72
C ASP A 35 11.70 -10.58 -21.31
N GLU A 36 11.26 -9.42 -21.78
CA GLU A 36 11.86 -8.12 -21.47
C GLU A 36 11.25 -7.47 -20.22
N GLY A 37 12.09 -6.76 -19.45
CA GLY A 37 11.65 -5.86 -18.38
C GLY A 37 10.97 -4.62 -18.95
N ILE A 38 9.93 -4.13 -18.27
CA ILE A 38 9.16 -2.96 -18.70
C ILE A 38 9.67 -1.76 -17.93
N LEU A 39 10.72 -1.13 -18.46
CA LEU A 39 11.46 -0.07 -17.80
C LEU A 39 10.78 1.29 -18.00
N ALA A 40 10.39 1.91 -16.90
CA ALA A 40 9.78 3.24 -16.83
C ALA A 40 10.70 4.20 -16.06
N ARG A 41 11.16 5.26 -16.72
CA ARG A 41 11.85 6.38 -16.08
C ARG A 41 10.81 7.35 -15.53
N VAL A 42 10.89 7.61 -14.22
CA VAL A 42 10.09 8.60 -13.51
C VAL A 42 10.96 9.79 -13.17
N THR A 43 10.50 10.99 -13.51
CA THR A 43 11.12 12.25 -13.07
C THR A 43 10.09 13.06 -12.28
N ILE A 44 10.44 13.48 -11.07
CA ILE A 44 9.63 14.36 -10.23
C ILE A 44 10.40 15.67 -10.00
N THR A 45 9.92 16.76 -10.56
CA THR A 45 10.58 18.08 -10.52
C THR A 45 9.83 19.06 -9.63
N ASN A 46 10.55 19.78 -8.77
CA ASN A 46 9.98 20.91 -8.05
C ASN A 46 9.91 22.15 -8.97
N THR A 47 8.70 22.52 -9.39
CA THR A 47 8.46 23.69 -10.25
C THR A 47 8.20 24.99 -9.48
N THR A 48 8.21 24.94 -8.15
CA THR A 48 7.97 26.10 -7.30
C THR A 48 9.24 26.93 -7.10
N ARG A 49 9.08 28.09 -6.45
CA ARG A 49 10.20 28.96 -6.02
C ARG A 49 10.72 28.62 -4.61
N GLY A 50 10.07 27.70 -3.90
CA GLY A 50 10.45 27.27 -2.56
C GLY A 50 10.91 25.82 -2.53
N GLU A 51 11.33 25.33 -1.37
CA GLU A 51 11.58 23.90 -1.19
C GLU A 51 10.26 23.12 -1.25
N LEU A 52 10.27 21.99 -1.95
CA LEU A 52 9.18 21.04 -1.98
C LEU A 52 9.62 19.79 -1.23
N ARG A 53 8.80 19.32 -0.29
CA ARG A 53 9.01 18.06 0.41
C ARG A 53 8.03 17.04 -0.10
N ILE A 54 8.49 15.82 -0.36
CA ILE A 54 7.68 14.73 -0.87
C ILE A 54 7.93 13.51 0.00
N LEU A 55 6.86 12.87 0.47
CA LEU A 55 6.95 11.66 1.25
C LEU A 55 7.59 10.56 0.41
N ARG A 56 8.76 10.07 0.85
CA ARG A 56 9.63 9.15 0.12
C ARG A 56 8.91 7.87 -0.32
N TRP A 57 7.99 7.38 0.50
CA TRP A 57 7.25 6.12 0.28
C TRP A 57 6.43 6.12 -1.02
N PHE A 58 5.97 7.30 -1.43
CA PHE A 58 5.22 7.52 -2.68
C PHE A 58 6.12 8.01 -3.81
N THR A 59 7.40 7.64 -3.77
CA THR A 59 8.40 7.90 -4.81
C THR A 59 9.23 6.64 -5.07
N PRO A 60 9.75 6.45 -6.29
CA PRO A 60 10.57 5.30 -6.62
C PRO A 60 12.02 5.37 -6.09
N SER A 61 12.37 6.32 -5.21
CA SER A 61 13.77 6.55 -4.79
C SER A 61 14.42 5.35 -4.10
N ASP A 62 13.59 4.53 -3.44
CA ASP A 62 14.01 3.38 -2.65
C ASP A 62 13.40 2.07 -3.21
N GLY A 63 13.07 2.08 -4.51
CA GLY A 63 12.26 1.05 -5.16
C GLY A 63 10.75 1.32 -5.05
N VAL A 64 9.95 0.40 -5.57
CA VAL A 64 8.48 0.46 -5.47
C VAL A 64 8.07 -0.27 -4.20
N LYS A 65 7.55 0.48 -3.24
CA LYS A 65 7.10 -0.05 -1.95
C LYS A 65 5.62 0.19 -1.68
N GLU A 66 4.89 0.76 -2.64
CA GLU A 66 3.46 1.02 -2.64
C GLU A 66 2.96 0.96 -4.09
N ASN A 67 1.65 1.01 -4.32
CA ASN A 67 1.05 1.13 -5.65
C ASN A 67 1.24 2.55 -6.23
N LEU A 68 2.34 2.78 -6.94
CA LEU A 68 2.72 4.11 -7.44
C LEU A 68 2.13 4.48 -8.82
N PHE A 69 1.69 3.49 -9.60
CA PHE A 69 1.28 3.68 -10.98
C PHE A 69 -0.12 3.16 -11.19
N ARG A 70 -0.89 3.88 -12.00
CA ARG A 70 -2.09 3.33 -12.62
C ARG A 70 -1.72 2.76 -13.97
N VAL A 71 -1.84 1.44 -14.11
CA VAL A 71 -1.53 0.72 -15.34
C VAL A 71 -2.82 0.14 -15.90
N THR A 72 -3.07 0.32 -17.19
CA THR A 72 -4.30 -0.18 -17.83
C THR A 72 -4.01 -0.88 -19.14
N VAL A 73 -4.76 -1.93 -19.45
CA VAL A 73 -4.79 -2.62 -20.75
C VAL A 73 -6.24 -2.82 -21.17
N TYR A 74 -6.56 -2.57 -22.44
CA TYR A 74 -7.94 -2.62 -22.94
C TYR A 74 -8.94 -1.77 -22.13
N GLY A 75 -8.46 -0.65 -21.57
CA GLY A 75 -9.26 0.26 -20.74
C GLY A 75 -9.57 -0.26 -19.33
N LYS A 76 -9.03 -1.41 -18.92
CA LYS A 76 -9.14 -1.97 -17.57
C LYS A 76 -7.84 -1.77 -16.82
N GLU A 77 -7.94 -1.43 -15.55
CA GLU A 77 -6.79 -1.37 -14.65
C GLU A 77 -6.25 -2.78 -14.39
N VAL A 78 -4.93 -2.92 -14.41
CA VAL A 78 -4.26 -4.19 -14.12
C VAL A 78 -3.91 -4.28 -12.65
N GLU A 79 -3.80 -5.50 -12.15
CA GLU A 79 -3.55 -5.76 -10.73
C GLU A 79 -2.14 -5.33 -10.33
N TYR A 80 -2.03 -4.66 -9.19
CA TYR A 80 -0.77 -4.43 -8.51
C TYR A 80 -0.34 -5.71 -7.76
N LEU A 81 0.89 -6.14 -8.00
CA LEU A 81 1.49 -7.38 -7.48
C LEU A 81 2.63 -7.10 -6.50
N GLY A 82 2.93 -5.83 -6.24
CA GLY A 82 4.01 -5.41 -5.36
C GLY A 82 3.63 -5.46 -3.87
N PRO A 83 4.55 -5.04 -2.99
CA PRO A 83 4.33 -5.07 -1.55
C PRO A 83 3.57 -3.84 -1.03
N ASP A 84 2.73 -4.05 -0.01
CA ASP A 84 2.11 -2.99 0.81
C ASP A 84 2.73 -3.00 2.20
N TYR A 85 3.11 -1.84 2.74
CA TYR A 85 3.90 -1.73 3.97
C TYR A 85 3.16 -0.99 5.10
N LYS A 86 2.97 -1.65 6.25
CA LYS A 86 2.67 -0.90 7.48
C LYS A 86 3.86 -0.06 7.93
N ARG A 87 3.64 1.25 8.02
CA ARG A 87 4.63 2.23 8.49
C ARG A 87 4.15 3.01 9.72
N PRO A 88 5.06 3.48 10.58
CA PRO A 88 4.71 4.50 11.57
C PRO A 88 4.18 5.78 10.90
N GLU A 89 3.57 6.68 11.66
CA GLU A 89 3.24 8.02 11.16
C GLU A 89 4.51 8.72 10.59
N PRO A 90 4.44 9.32 9.39
CA PRO A 90 5.60 9.87 8.72
C PRO A 90 6.23 11.03 9.51
N THR A 91 7.55 11.00 9.65
CA THR A 91 8.36 12.03 10.31
C THR A 91 9.20 12.80 9.29
N ALA A 92 9.91 13.85 9.71
CA ALA A 92 10.72 14.67 8.80
C ALA A 92 11.76 13.87 7.98
N LYS A 93 12.30 12.78 8.56
CA LYS A 93 13.32 11.93 7.90
C LYS A 93 12.76 11.14 6.71
N ASP A 94 11.44 10.97 6.67
CA ASP A 94 10.75 10.16 5.68
C ASP A 94 10.43 10.98 4.41
N TYR A 95 10.80 12.26 4.37
CA TYR A 95 10.57 13.14 3.22
C TYR A 95 11.87 13.39 2.46
N ILE A 96 11.76 13.38 1.14
CA ILE A 96 12.77 13.92 0.22
C ILE A 96 12.51 15.42 0.10
N THR A 97 13.55 16.24 0.14
CA THR A 97 13.46 17.68 -0.12
C THR A 97 14.06 17.99 -1.48
N LEU A 98 13.27 18.60 -2.36
CA LEU A 98 13.70 19.10 -3.66
C LEU A 98 13.76 20.63 -3.60
N ARG A 99 14.92 21.20 -3.94
CA ARG A 99 15.10 22.65 -4.12
C ARG A 99 14.35 23.15 -5.36
N PRO A 100 14.14 24.47 -5.52
CA PRO A 100 13.56 25.03 -6.75
C PRO A 100 14.29 24.53 -8.01
N GLY A 101 13.55 23.88 -8.91
CA GLY A 101 14.07 23.30 -10.16
C GLY A 101 14.79 21.96 -10.02
N GLU A 102 15.00 21.44 -8.80
CA GLU A 102 15.61 20.14 -8.57
C GLU A 102 14.64 19.01 -8.95
N SER A 103 15.20 17.90 -9.44
CA SER A 103 14.45 16.72 -9.84
C SER A 103 14.95 15.46 -9.12
N LEU A 104 14.01 14.58 -8.79
CA LEU A 104 14.27 13.18 -8.49
C LEU A 104 14.09 12.38 -9.78
N ASP A 105 15.08 11.57 -10.14
CA ASP A 105 15.04 10.67 -11.30
C ASP A 105 15.25 9.23 -10.85
N ALA A 106 14.40 8.31 -11.30
CA ALA A 106 14.55 6.88 -11.06
C ALA A 106 14.02 6.05 -12.23
N THR A 107 14.62 4.88 -12.48
CA THR A 107 14.09 3.89 -13.42
C THR A 107 13.50 2.73 -12.62
N VAL A 108 12.27 2.35 -12.96
CA VAL A 108 11.53 1.25 -12.35
C VAL A 108 11.27 0.18 -13.40
N ASP A 109 11.53 -1.09 -13.09
CA ASP A 109 11.01 -2.20 -13.86
C ASP A 109 9.60 -2.56 -13.38
N LEU A 110 8.58 -2.17 -14.14
CA LEU A 110 7.17 -2.38 -13.78
C LEU A 110 6.78 -3.86 -13.78
N SER A 111 7.52 -4.71 -14.49
CA SER A 111 7.19 -6.14 -14.63
C SER A 111 7.32 -6.93 -13.33
N GLY A 112 7.95 -6.35 -12.30
CA GLY A 112 8.01 -6.92 -10.95
C GLY A 112 6.84 -6.53 -10.04
N TYR A 113 5.98 -5.61 -10.47
CA TYR A 113 5.00 -4.96 -9.59
C TYR A 113 3.58 -4.89 -10.16
N TYR A 114 3.37 -5.16 -11.44
CA TYR A 114 2.04 -5.13 -12.07
C TYR A 114 1.85 -6.35 -12.97
N ASP A 115 0.60 -6.76 -13.13
CA ASP A 115 0.25 -7.84 -14.05
C ASP A 115 0.33 -7.38 -15.52
N PHE A 116 1.21 -8.04 -16.28
CA PHE A 116 1.40 -7.84 -17.73
C PHE A 116 1.13 -9.12 -18.54
N THR A 117 0.23 -9.98 -18.04
CA THR A 117 -0.10 -11.26 -18.69
C THR A 117 -0.77 -11.12 -20.04
N ASP A 118 -1.63 -10.12 -20.20
CA ASP A 118 -2.32 -9.88 -21.46
C ASP A 118 -1.37 -9.24 -22.48
N SER A 119 -1.37 -9.73 -23.72
CA SER A 119 -0.78 -8.97 -24.83
C SER A 119 -1.66 -7.76 -25.13
N GLY A 120 -1.09 -6.58 -25.34
CA GLY A 120 -1.87 -5.39 -25.69
C GLY A 120 -1.11 -4.08 -25.60
N TYR A 121 -1.80 -2.97 -25.90
CA TYR A 121 -1.31 -1.62 -25.58
C TYR A 121 -1.62 -1.31 -24.13
N TYR A 122 -0.56 -1.14 -23.33
CA TYR A 122 -0.65 -0.73 -21.94
C TYR A 122 -0.46 0.77 -21.85
N ALA A 123 -1.35 1.45 -21.11
CA ALA A 123 -1.16 2.82 -20.70
C ALA A 123 -0.66 2.85 -19.25
N VAL A 124 0.43 3.58 -19.03
CA VAL A 124 1.11 3.73 -17.73
C VAL A 124 1.05 5.19 -17.31
N GLU A 125 0.46 5.45 -16.15
CA GLU A 125 0.36 6.76 -15.52
C GLU A 125 1.01 6.67 -14.14
N TYR A 126 1.89 7.61 -13.77
CA TYR A 126 2.21 7.77 -12.34
C TYR A 126 0.95 8.29 -11.65
N ASN A 127 0.47 7.63 -10.59
CA ASN A 127 -0.77 8.01 -9.92
C ASN A 127 -0.73 7.55 -8.46
N ALA A 128 0.16 8.17 -7.70
CA ALA A 128 0.33 7.93 -6.28
C ALA A 128 -0.36 9.04 -5.48
N ASP A 129 -1.23 8.68 -4.55
CA ASP A 129 -1.88 9.67 -3.70
C ASP A 129 -2.07 9.21 -2.26
N ALA A 130 -1.87 10.15 -1.33
CA ALA A 130 -1.80 9.86 0.09
C ALA A 130 -2.14 11.09 0.94
N LEU A 131 -2.54 10.85 2.18
CA LEU A 131 -2.50 11.92 3.19
C LEU A 131 -1.05 12.29 3.52
N ASN A 132 -0.81 13.57 3.81
CA ASN A 132 0.50 14.10 4.20
C ASN A 132 1.59 13.99 3.12
N LEU A 133 1.25 13.75 1.85
CA LEU A 133 2.22 13.54 0.76
C LEU A 133 3.27 14.66 0.65
N PHE A 134 2.90 15.91 0.92
CA PHE A 134 3.82 17.06 0.84
C PHE A 134 4.12 17.73 2.18
N THR A 135 3.73 17.12 3.32
CA THR A 135 3.96 17.72 4.63
C THR A 135 4.00 16.70 5.75
N ASN A 136 5.04 16.79 6.59
CA ASN A 136 5.17 16.01 7.80
C ASN A 136 4.45 16.62 9.02
N GLN A 137 3.52 17.54 8.80
CA GLN A 137 2.69 18.16 9.83
C GLN A 137 1.29 17.56 9.72
N PRO A 138 1.01 16.46 10.43
CA PRO A 138 -0.29 15.79 10.35
C PRO A 138 -1.36 16.78 10.75
N ASN A 139 -2.31 17.02 9.84
CA ASN A 139 -3.45 17.87 10.10
C ASN A 139 -4.71 17.00 10.10
N MET A 140 -5.52 17.15 11.13
CA MET A 140 -6.81 16.46 11.27
C MET A 140 -7.84 16.86 10.17
N PHE A 141 -7.53 17.89 9.38
CA PHE A 141 -8.29 18.34 8.20
C PHE A 141 -7.53 18.16 6.89
N ALA A 142 -6.41 17.43 6.89
CA ALA A 142 -5.68 17.11 5.67
C ALA A 142 -6.59 16.32 4.72
N LYS A 143 -6.45 16.61 3.42
CA LYS A 143 -7.05 15.85 2.34
C LYS A 143 -5.95 15.11 1.59
N PRO A 144 -6.25 13.96 0.95
CA PRO A 144 -5.28 13.29 0.09
C PRO A 144 -4.75 14.26 -0.98
N GLU A 145 -3.44 14.25 -1.15
CA GLU A 145 -2.72 14.96 -2.22
C GLU A 145 -2.12 13.91 -3.16
N ALA A 146 -1.91 14.26 -4.43
CA ALA A 146 -1.50 13.30 -5.47
C ALA A 146 -0.27 13.75 -6.26
N LEU A 147 0.54 12.78 -6.66
CA LEU A 147 1.54 12.85 -7.72
C LEU A 147 0.98 12.14 -8.94
N LYS A 148 0.87 12.85 -10.06
CA LYS A 148 0.32 12.32 -11.31
C LYS A 148 1.13 12.72 -12.52
N SER A 149 1.27 11.83 -13.48
CA SER A 149 1.82 12.14 -14.80
C SER A 149 0.72 12.11 -15.86
N GLU A 150 1.04 12.55 -17.07
CA GLU A 150 0.30 12.08 -18.24
C GLU A 150 0.56 10.59 -18.44
N ALA A 151 -0.37 9.90 -19.10
CA ALA A 151 -0.21 8.50 -19.45
C ALA A 151 0.73 8.35 -20.66
N VAL A 152 1.59 7.32 -20.63
CA VAL A 152 2.40 6.89 -21.77
C VAL A 152 2.02 5.48 -22.16
N GLU A 153 2.09 5.17 -23.45
CA GLU A 153 1.65 3.87 -23.98
C GLU A 153 2.79 3.08 -24.62
N ALA A 154 2.75 1.77 -24.45
CA ALA A 154 3.59 0.82 -25.18
C ALA A 154 2.84 -0.48 -25.47
N TRP A 155 3.21 -1.13 -26.56
CA TRP A 155 2.81 -2.51 -26.80
C TRP A 155 3.58 -3.45 -25.87
N VAL A 156 2.89 -4.40 -25.26
CA VAL A 156 3.50 -5.45 -24.45
C VAL A 156 3.02 -6.79 -24.99
N GLU A 157 3.96 -7.68 -25.28
CA GLU A 157 3.64 -9.10 -25.48
C GLU A 157 3.40 -9.74 -24.11
N GLY A 158 2.25 -10.40 -23.98
CA GLY A 158 1.80 -11.05 -22.77
C GLY A 158 2.78 -12.09 -22.28
N ARG A 159 2.98 -12.13 -20.96
CA ARG A 159 3.93 -13.03 -20.29
C ARG A 159 3.20 -13.98 -19.36
N GLU A 160 3.80 -15.15 -19.09
CA GLU A 160 3.29 -15.97 -17.98
C GLU A 160 3.49 -15.23 -16.66
N VAL A 161 2.49 -15.25 -15.77
CA VAL A 161 2.62 -14.69 -14.42
C VAL A 161 3.85 -15.31 -13.80
N ARG A 162 4.81 -14.50 -13.33
CA ARG A 162 5.78 -14.97 -12.33
C ARG A 162 5.00 -15.17 -11.05
N VAL A 163 4.29 -16.30 -10.96
CA VAL A 163 3.66 -16.73 -9.71
C VAL A 163 4.85 -16.99 -8.79
N GLY A 164 5.17 -16.02 -7.93
CA GLY A 164 6.17 -16.21 -6.90
C GLY A 164 5.65 -17.36 -6.05
N ASP A 165 6.26 -18.55 -6.21
CA ASP A 165 5.82 -19.86 -5.70
C ASP A 165 4.59 -19.71 -4.81
N GLY A 166 3.42 -19.66 -5.46
CA GLY A 166 2.15 -19.69 -4.79
C GLY A 166 2.10 -21.05 -4.14
N ALA A 167 2.55 -21.13 -2.89
CA ALA A 167 2.44 -22.32 -2.09
C ALA A 167 0.97 -22.69 -2.14
N THR A 168 0.67 -23.77 -2.88
CA THR A 168 -0.60 -24.46 -2.78
C THR A 168 -0.82 -24.62 -1.29
N ALA A 169 -1.87 -23.97 -0.77
CA ALA A 169 -2.22 -24.01 0.63
C ALA A 169 -2.50 -25.47 0.98
N ASP A 170 -1.46 -26.20 1.37
CA ASP A 170 -1.59 -27.54 1.87
C ASP A 170 -2.22 -27.36 3.25
N SER A 171 -3.51 -27.63 3.27
CA SER A 171 -4.43 -27.21 4.30
C SER A 171 -4.15 -27.95 5.60
N VAL A 172 -3.29 -27.36 6.44
CA VAL A 172 -3.33 -27.57 7.90
C VAL A 172 -4.00 -26.33 8.50
N VAL A 173 -5.31 -26.46 8.74
CA VAL A 173 -6.14 -25.44 9.39
C VAL A 173 -5.44 -24.91 10.65
N GLY A 174 -5.25 -23.59 10.73
CA GLY A 174 -4.71 -22.90 11.90
C GLY A 174 -3.20 -23.02 12.12
N SER A 175 -2.43 -23.55 11.17
CA SER A 175 -0.97 -23.66 11.34
C SER A 175 -0.25 -22.31 11.23
N THR A 176 0.79 -22.12 12.05
CA THR A 176 1.74 -20.99 11.94
C THR A 176 3.10 -21.55 11.52
N SER A 177 3.69 -21.00 10.47
CA SER A 177 5.05 -21.32 10.02
C SER A 177 5.95 -20.08 10.08
N PHE A 178 7.26 -20.29 10.05
CA PHE A 178 8.24 -19.22 10.27
C PHE A 178 9.42 -19.31 9.31
N THR A 179 9.84 -18.16 8.79
CA THR A 179 11.05 -18.04 7.95
C THR A 179 12.04 -17.08 8.61
N GLY A 180 13.24 -17.55 8.93
CA GLY A 180 14.29 -16.71 9.52
C GLY A 180 14.01 -16.20 10.95
N CYS A 181 13.04 -16.79 11.67
CA CYS A 181 12.66 -16.36 13.01
C CYS A 181 13.38 -17.17 14.10
N SER A 182 13.98 -16.50 15.08
CA SER A 182 14.45 -17.14 16.31
C SER A 182 13.28 -17.73 17.11
N THR A 183 13.54 -18.71 17.97
CA THR A 183 12.52 -19.33 18.83
C THR A 183 11.76 -18.32 19.70
N SER A 184 12.43 -17.28 20.20
CA SER A 184 11.81 -16.17 20.92
C SER A 184 10.84 -15.35 20.06
N ARG A 185 11.20 -15.07 18.81
CA ARG A 185 10.32 -14.39 17.84
C ARG A 185 9.12 -15.28 17.50
N GLN A 186 9.32 -16.58 17.31
CA GLN A 186 8.23 -17.53 17.04
C GLN A 186 7.18 -17.53 18.17
N SER A 187 7.63 -17.60 19.43
CA SER A 187 6.73 -17.52 20.60
C SER A 187 5.99 -16.18 20.68
N SER A 188 6.70 -15.07 20.48
CA SER A 188 6.09 -13.72 20.43
C SER A 188 5.03 -13.62 19.32
N LEU A 189 5.24 -14.28 18.18
CA LEU A 189 4.35 -14.24 17.04
C LEU A 189 3.09 -15.08 17.23
N ASN A 190 3.21 -16.26 17.83
CA ASN A 190 2.03 -17.04 18.21
C ASN A 190 1.14 -16.25 19.18
N THR A 191 1.76 -15.54 20.14
CA THR A 191 1.02 -14.64 21.05
C THR A 191 0.38 -13.48 20.30
N ALA A 192 1.11 -12.81 19.40
CA ALA A 192 0.60 -11.71 18.61
C ALA A 192 -0.59 -12.14 17.72
N ARG A 193 -0.51 -13.31 17.08
CA ARG A 193 -1.58 -13.88 16.26
C ARG A 193 -2.85 -14.14 17.08
N ASN A 194 -2.73 -14.71 18.28
CA ASN A 194 -3.87 -14.93 19.18
C ASN A 194 -4.53 -13.61 19.63
N ASN A 195 -3.71 -12.60 19.92
CA ASN A 195 -4.21 -11.26 20.26
C ASN A 195 -4.90 -10.60 19.07
N ALA A 196 -4.34 -10.72 17.86
CA ALA A 196 -4.93 -10.21 16.62
C ALA A 196 -6.28 -10.88 16.31
N TYR A 197 -6.39 -12.20 16.50
CA TYR A 197 -7.67 -12.90 16.43
C TYR A 197 -8.69 -12.33 17.41
N THR A 198 -8.28 -12.10 18.66
CA THR A 198 -9.14 -11.54 19.70
C THR A 198 -9.63 -10.13 19.34
N TYR A 199 -8.74 -9.28 18.82
CA TYR A 199 -9.08 -7.95 18.32
C TYR A 199 -10.09 -8.00 17.17
N ALA A 200 -9.81 -8.80 16.14
CA ALA A 200 -10.69 -8.93 14.98
C ALA A 200 -12.06 -9.52 15.36
N SER A 201 -12.09 -10.51 16.26
CA SER A 201 -13.33 -11.09 16.78
C SER A 201 -14.14 -10.09 17.62
N ASN A 202 -13.49 -9.26 18.45
CA ASN A 202 -14.18 -8.20 19.20
C ASN A 202 -14.77 -7.13 18.27
N ALA A 203 -13.99 -6.69 17.27
CA ALA A 203 -14.44 -5.77 16.23
C ALA A 203 -15.65 -6.33 15.46
N LEU A 204 -15.60 -7.61 15.08
CA LEU A 204 -16.74 -8.29 14.45
C LEU A 204 -17.96 -8.36 15.38
N GLY A 205 -17.76 -8.67 16.67
CA GLY A 205 -18.83 -8.69 17.67
C GLY A 205 -19.54 -7.34 17.81
N TYR A 206 -18.76 -6.24 17.83
CA TYR A 206 -19.29 -4.88 17.80
C TYR A 206 -20.17 -4.64 16.57
N LEU A 207 -19.70 -5.06 15.39
CA LEU A 207 -20.39 -4.86 14.13
C LEU A 207 -21.65 -5.74 13.99
N ASN A 208 -21.61 -6.96 14.53
CA ASN A 208 -22.77 -7.87 14.55
C ASN A 208 -23.86 -7.39 15.51
N ALA A 209 -23.50 -6.67 16.57
CA ALA A 209 -24.47 -6.02 17.46
C ALA A 209 -25.17 -4.81 16.82
N GLY A 210 -24.74 -4.36 15.64
CA GLY A 210 -25.30 -3.19 14.97
C GLY A 210 -24.90 -1.87 15.61
N THR A 211 -23.84 -1.85 16.43
CA THR A 211 -23.35 -0.63 17.08
C THR A 211 -22.69 0.29 16.06
N THR A 212 -23.07 1.57 16.06
CA THR A 212 -22.58 2.59 15.11
C THR A 212 -22.02 3.82 15.83
N GLY A 213 -21.50 3.61 17.05
CA GLY A 213 -21.05 4.65 17.97
C GLY A 213 -19.74 5.31 17.56
N SER A 214 -19.11 6.00 18.52
CA SER A 214 -17.89 6.77 18.25
C SER A 214 -16.74 5.89 17.81
N ARG A 215 -16.68 4.61 18.21
CA ARG A 215 -15.68 3.66 17.69
C ARG A 215 -15.78 3.53 16.17
N TYR A 216 -16.98 3.30 15.61
CA TYR A 216 -17.15 3.20 14.16
C TYR A 216 -16.87 4.53 13.48
N THR A 217 -17.49 5.62 13.93
CA THR A 217 -17.40 6.90 13.22
C THR A 217 -16.02 7.53 13.25
N THR A 218 -15.18 7.18 14.24
CA THR A 218 -13.80 7.67 14.34
C THR A 218 -12.92 7.12 13.22
N TRP A 219 -13.10 5.85 12.85
CA TRP A 219 -12.21 5.15 11.91
C TRP A 219 -12.80 4.96 10.51
N PHE A 220 -14.13 4.96 10.39
CA PHE A 220 -14.82 4.72 9.12
C PHE A 220 -15.79 5.84 8.71
N GLY A 221 -15.86 6.91 9.50
CA GLY A 221 -16.64 8.09 9.18
C GLY A 221 -18.15 7.90 9.36
N THR A 222 -18.93 8.78 8.71
CA THR A 222 -20.40 8.75 8.81
C THR A 222 -20.96 7.39 8.39
N TYR A 223 -21.86 6.86 9.21
CA TYR A 223 -22.54 5.59 8.95
C TYR A 223 -23.22 5.58 7.57
N SER A 224 -23.04 4.46 6.88
CA SER A 224 -23.84 4.03 5.74
C SER A 224 -24.02 2.54 5.89
N SER A 225 -25.22 2.00 5.63
CA SER A 225 -25.48 0.57 5.72
C SER A 225 -24.55 -0.25 4.81
N SER A 226 -24.25 0.26 3.61
CA SER A 226 -23.32 -0.38 2.68
C SER A 226 -21.90 -0.47 3.24
N ARG A 227 -21.31 0.67 3.63
CA ARG A 227 -19.97 0.74 4.23
C ARG A 227 -19.85 -0.09 5.51
N TYR A 228 -20.87 -0.03 6.35
CA TYR A 228 -20.91 -0.81 7.58
C TYR A 228 -20.91 -2.32 7.29
N SER A 229 -21.67 -2.77 6.29
CA SER A 229 -21.68 -4.16 5.86
C SER A 229 -20.34 -4.58 5.25
N THR A 230 -19.67 -3.70 4.51
CA THR A 230 -18.31 -3.93 3.99
C THR A 230 -17.32 -4.15 5.13
N VAL A 231 -17.23 -3.22 6.07
CA VAL A 231 -16.33 -3.33 7.24
C VAL A 231 -16.63 -4.58 8.07
N ARG A 232 -17.91 -4.93 8.26
CA ARG A 232 -18.30 -6.18 8.93
C ARG A 232 -17.82 -7.42 8.17
N SER A 233 -17.92 -7.43 6.84
CA SER A 233 -17.39 -8.51 6.01
C SER A 233 -15.88 -8.61 6.16
N HIS A 234 -15.16 -7.48 6.16
CA HIS A 234 -13.71 -7.45 6.35
C HIS A 234 -13.31 -8.08 7.68
N PHE A 235 -13.91 -7.66 8.81
CA PHE A 235 -13.58 -8.25 10.11
C PHE A 235 -13.99 -9.71 10.26
N SER A 236 -15.03 -10.16 9.54
CA SER A 236 -15.36 -11.58 9.43
C SER A 236 -14.22 -12.36 8.77
N SER A 237 -13.71 -11.87 7.63
CA SER A 237 -12.58 -12.49 6.92
C SER A 237 -11.29 -12.43 7.71
N ILE A 238 -10.95 -11.28 8.30
CA ILE A 238 -9.72 -11.10 9.10
C ILE A 238 -9.75 -12.04 10.31
N SER A 239 -10.86 -12.09 11.05
CA SER A 239 -10.99 -12.97 12.21
C SER A 239 -10.88 -14.45 11.80
N ASN A 240 -11.51 -14.83 10.69
CA ASN A 240 -11.42 -16.20 10.15
C ASN A 240 -9.98 -16.56 9.75
N ALA A 241 -9.29 -15.69 9.01
CA ALA A 241 -7.94 -15.93 8.56
C ALA A 241 -6.96 -16.02 9.73
N MET A 242 -7.05 -15.12 10.71
CA MET A 242 -6.23 -15.19 11.93
C MET A 242 -6.39 -16.52 12.67
N ASN A 243 -7.59 -17.10 12.70
CA ASN A 243 -7.83 -18.36 13.39
C ASN A 243 -7.49 -19.60 12.56
N ASN A 244 -7.77 -19.58 11.25
CA ASN A 244 -7.86 -20.79 10.43
C ASN A 244 -6.83 -20.87 9.29
N ALA A 245 -6.25 -19.76 8.86
CA ALA A 245 -5.32 -19.77 7.73
C ALA A 245 -3.95 -20.38 8.10
N ALA A 246 -3.24 -20.91 7.12
CA ALA A 246 -1.84 -21.28 7.25
C ALA A 246 -0.97 -20.02 7.09
N VAL A 247 -0.63 -19.36 8.20
CA VAL A 247 0.11 -18.08 8.18
C VAL A 247 1.62 -18.34 8.23
N ASN A 248 2.37 -17.71 7.32
CA ASN A 248 3.83 -17.70 7.37
C ASN A 248 4.32 -16.33 7.86
N PHE A 249 5.05 -16.32 8.98
CA PHE A 249 5.74 -15.12 9.45
C PHE A 249 7.20 -15.16 9.02
N ASN A 250 7.60 -14.18 8.23
CA ASN A 250 8.97 -14.01 7.76
C ASN A 250 9.68 -12.92 8.57
N CYS A 251 10.77 -13.28 9.26
CA CYS A 251 11.52 -12.37 10.13
C CYS A 251 12.81 -11.81 9.50
N THR A 252 12.98 -11.91 8.17
CA THR A 252 14.19 -11.48 7.47
C THR A 252 14.20 -10.00 7.08
N CYS A 253 13.06 -9.30 7.20
CA CYS A 253 13.00 -7.87 6.88
C CYS A 253 13.80 -7.04 7.89
N THR A 254 14.59 -6.09 7.38
CA THR A 254 15.40 -5.15 8.17
C THR A 254 15.05 -3.69 7.88
N ASP A 255 13.97 -3.42 7.16
CA ASP A 255 13.44 -2.06 6.98
C ASP A 255 13.00 -1.48 8.35
N SER A 256 12.95 -0.15 8.43
CA SER A 256 12.41 0.60 9.57
C SER A 256 10.90 0.53 9.72
N ALA A 257 10.17 0.00 8.73
CA ALA A 257 8.72 -0.27 8.78
C ALA A 257 8.33 -1.27 9.88
N TYR A 258 7.02 -1.45 10.10
CA TYR A 258 6.49 -2.50 10.96
C TYR A 258 6.51 -3.85 10.24
N ALA A 259 5.83 -3.93 9.10
CA ALA A 259 5.72 -5.13 8.31
C ALA A 259 5.36 -4.77 6.86
N TYR A 260 5.27 -5.79 6.02
CA TYR A 260 4.65 -5.70 4.70
C TYR A 260 4.13 -7.07 4.26
N VAL A 261 3.23 -7.06 3.28
CA VAL A 261 2.74 -8.26 2.57
C VAL A 261 2.77 -8.04 1.07
N TYR A 262 2.65 -9.12 0.30
CA TYR A 262 2.21 -9.05 -1.08
C TYR A 262 0.74 -9.49 -1.12
N PRO A 263 -0.23 -8.62 -1.49
CA PRO A 263 -1.66 -8.91 -1.41
C PRO A 263 -2.10 -10.19 -2.14
N THR A 264 -1.39 -10.54 -3.21
CA THR A 264 -1.62 -11.72 -4.05
C THR A 264 -0.93 -13.00 -3.56
N GLN A 265 -0.16 -12.95 -2.48
CA GLN A 265 0.56 -14.09 -1.90
C GLN A 265 0.09 -14.40 -0.45
N PRO A 266 -1.21 -14.70 -0.24
CA PRO A 266 -1.71 -15.05 1.08
C PRO A 266 -1.10 -16.37 1.59
N TYR A 267 -0.77 -16.54 2.87
CA TYR A 267 -0.87 -15.61 4.00
C TYR A 267 0.53 -15.33 4.58
N LYS A 268 1.43 -14.79 3.76
CA LYS A 268 2.82 -14.53 4.14
C LYS A 268 3.04 -13.08 4.57
N ILE A 269 3.44 -12.89 5.83
CA ILE A 269 3.66 -11.55 6.43
C ILE A 269 5.14 -11.37 6.76
N TYR A 270 5.75 -10.31 6.23
CA TYR A 270 7.16 -9.99 6.45
C TYR A 270 7.29 -8.94 7.56
N LEU A 271 8.02 -9.27 8.62
CA LEU A 271 8.09 -8.48 9.84
C LEU A 271 9.43 -7.74 9.93
N CYS A 272 9.35 -6.42 9.99
CA CYS A 272 10.47 -5.49 9.93
C CYS A 272 10.85 -4.96 11.33
N ASN A 273 11.75 -3.98 11.40
CA ASN A 273 12.36 -3.60 12.67
C ASN A 273 11.37 -2.97 13.67
N ALA A 274 10.42 -2.14 13.23
CA ALA A 274 9.51 -1.47 14.15
C ALA A 274 8.54 -2.44 14.85
N PHE A 275 8.15 -3.54 14.19
CA PHE A 275 7.30 -4.57 14.79
C PHE A 275 7.92 -5.18 16.05
N TRP A 276 9.24 -5.36 16.07
CA TRP A 276 9.89 -6.02 17.21
C TRP A 276 9.90 -5.14 18.46
N SER A 277 9.98 -3.81 18.29
CA SER A 277 9.87 -2.83 19.37
C SER A 277 8.43 -2.52 19.80
N ALA A 278 7.43 -2.90 19.00
CA ALA A 278 6.03 -2.62 19.26
C ALA A 278 5.51 -3.38 20.51
N PRO A 279 4.55 -2.79 21.26
CA PRO A 279 3.92 -3.49 22.37
C PRO A 279 3.08 -4.67 21.86
N SER A 280 2.78 -5.64 22.74
CA SER A 280 2.01 -6.83 22.33
C SER A 280 0.55 -6.50 21.94
N THR A 281 -0.03 -5.49 22.59
CA THR A 281 -1.39 -4.95 22.41
C THR A 281 -1.36 -3.43 22.70
N GLY A 282 -2.47 -2.72 22.57
CA GLY A 282 -2.53 -1.26 22.61
C GLY A 282 -2.46 -0.65 21.20
N THR A 283 -2.00 0.59 21.11
CA THR A 283 -1.84 1.35 19.85
C THR A 283 -0.57 0.94 19.09
N ASP A 284 -0.68 0.79 17.76
CA ASP A 284 0.42 0.40 16.85
C ASP A 284 1.18 -0.83 17.37
N SER A 285 0.40 -1.79 17.83
CA SER A 285 0.86 -2.99 18.53
C SER A 285 1.21 -4.10 17.56
N LYS A 286 1.89 -5.14 18.04
CA LYS A 286 2.11 -6.37 17.27
C LYS A 286 0.77 -6.98 16.82
N ALA A 287 -0.22 -7.00 17.71
CA ALA A 287 -1.55 -7.51 17.37
C ALA A 287 -2.27 -6.65 16.32
N GLY A 288 -2.20 -5.32 16.46
CA GLY A 288 -2.74 -4.38 15.48
C GLY A 288 -2.07 -4.48 14.12
N THR A 289 -0.74 -4.54 14.11
CA THR A 289 0.06 -4.76 12.88
C THR A 289 -0.40 -6.02 12.17
N LEU A 290 -0.61 -7.13 12.87
CA LEU A 290 -1.09 -8.34 12.19
C LEU A 290 -2.51 -8.17 11.62
N VAL A 291 -3.41 -7.44 12.29
CA VAL A 291 -4.74 -7.12 11.75
C VAL A 291 -4.62 -6.28 10.46
N HIS A 292 -3.74 -5.27 10.46
CA HIS A 292 -3.41 -4.45 9.31
C HIS A 292 -2.93 -5.29 8.12
N GLU A 293 -1.85 -6.05 8.32
CA GLU A 293 -1.23 -6.85 7.26
C GLU A 293 -2.18 -7.92 6.72
N MET A 294 -3.02 -8.50 7.58
CA MET A 294 -4.01 -9.48 7.15
C MET A 294 -5.12 -8.86 6.29
N SER A 295 -5.45 -7.58 6.48
CA SER A 295 -6.50 -6.91 5.69
C SER A 295 -6.10 -6.63 4.24
N HIS A 296 -4.80 -6.50 3.95
CA HIS A 296 -4.31 -6.29 2.58
C HIS A 296 -4.56 -7.48 1.65
N PHE A 297 -4.54 -8.72 2.14
CA PHE A 297 -4.65 -9.89 1.25
C PHE A 297 -5.96 -9.88 0.45
N ASN A 298 -5.86 -10.18 -0.86
CA ASN A 298 -6.99 -10.08 -1.78
C ASN A 298 -8.14 -11.04 -1.44
N VAL A 299 -7.81 -12.16 -0.80
CA VAL A 299 -8.77 -13.16 -0.33
C VAL A 299 -9.39 -12.80 1.03
N VAL A 300 -9.02 -11.66 1.64
CA VAL A 300 -9.50 -11.22 2.96
C VAL A 300 -10.34 -9.95 2.85
N ALA A 301 -9.72 -8.82 2.56
CA ALA A 301 -10.39 -7.52 2.51
C ALA A 301 -9.85 -6.56 1.44
N SER A 302 -8.70 -6.86 0.81
CA SER A 302 -8.11 -6.01 -0.25
C SER A 302 -7.98 -4.54 0.15
N THR A 303 -7.64 -4.24 1.41
CA THR A 303 -7.42 -2.84 1.81
C THR A 303 -6.12 -2.31 1.24
N ASP A 304 -6.07 -1.02 0.95
CA ASP A 304 -4.86 -0.28 0.60
C ASP A 304 -4.30 0.52 1.81
N ASP A 305 -3.19 1.23 1.59
CA ASP A 305 -2.55 2.14 2.54
C ASP A 305 -2.73 3.62 2.18
N TRP A 306 -3.97 4.10 2.26
CA TRP A 306 -4.32 5.50 1.98
C TRP A 306 -3.79 6.51 3.01
N ALA A 307 -3.56 6.06 4.25
CA ALA A 307 -3.20 6.91 5.37
C ALA A 307 -2.51 6.15 6.51
N TYR A 308 -1.34 6.65 6.93
CA TYR A 308 -0.55 6.09 8.04
C TYR A 308 -0.68 6.91 9.33
N GLY A 309 -0.94 6.24 10.44
CA GLY A 309 -1.05 6.83 11.77
C GLY A 309 -2.48 7.23 12.13
N GLN A 310 -2.80 7.21 13.45
CA GLN A 310 -4.15 7.53 13.94
C GLN A 310 -4.67 8.89 13.48
N THR A 311 -3.81 9.91 13.40
CA THR A 311 -4.22 11.27 13.01
C THR A 311 -4.68 11.29 11.56
N ALA A 312 -3.92 10.66 10.66
CA ALA A 312 -4.25 10.59 9.25
C ALA A 312 -5.48 9.70 9.01
N ALA A 313 -5.57 8.53 9.66
CA ALA A 313 -6.74 7.65 9.55
C ALA A 313 -8.04 8.35 10.01
N LYS A 314 -8.01 9.11 11.12
CA LYS A 314 -9.16 9.93 11.56
C LYS A 314 -9.51 11.04 10.56
N SER A 315 -8.51 11.66 9.92
CA SER A 315 -8.74 12.66 8.87
C SER A 315 -9.36 12.02 7.62
N LEU A 316 -8.89 10.83 7.24
CA LEU A 316 -9.42 10.06 6.11
C LEU A 316 -10.88 9.68 6.34
N ALA A 317 -11.22 9.18 7.54
CA ALA A 317 -12.60 8.87 7.94
C ALA A 317 -13.56 10.04 7.78
N ARG A 318 -13.09 11.27 8.01
CA ARG A 318 -13.92 12.48 7.87
C ARG A 318 -14.00 13.00 6.44
N SER A 319 -12.88 12.98 5.73
CA SER A 319 -12.76 13.59 4.40
C SER A 319 -13.15 12.66 3.26
N ASN A 320 -12.93 11.35 3.42
CA ASN A 320 -13.24 10.32 2.43
C ASN A 320 -13.56 8.97 3.11
N PRO A 321 -14.80 8.78 3.63
CA PRO A 321 -15.22 7.54 4.27
C PRO A 321 -15.11 6.30 3.37
N SER A 322 -15.16 6.45 2.04
CA SER A 322 -15.00 5.33 1.11
C SER A 322 -13.57 4.78 1.14
N ARG A 323 -12.56 5.65 1.20
CA ARG A 323 -11.16 5.21 1.41
C ARG A 323 -10.89 4.78 2.84
N ALA A 324 -11.59 5.34 3.82
CA ALA A 324 -11.39 4.95 5.21
C ALA A 324 -11.78 3.49 5.48
N ILE A 325 -12.82 2.97 4.81
CA ILE A 325 -13.19 1.54 4.89
C ILE A 325 -12.31 0.63 4.02
N ASP A 326 -11.35 1.22 3.32
CA ASP A 326 -10.41 0.58 2.40
C ASP A 326 -8.96 0.85 2.84
N ASN A 327 -8.77 1.36 4.06
CA ASN A 327 -7.46 1.69 4.62
C ASN A 327 -7.11 0.68 5.71
N ALA A 328 -5.97 0.00 5.60
CA ALA A 328 -5.55 -1.04 6.55
C ALA A 328 -5.39 -0.48 7.97
N ASP A 329 -4.75 0.69 8.12
CA ASP A 329 -4.59 1.37 9.42
C ASP A 329 -5.93 1.72 10.08
N SER A 330 -6.97 2.03 9.30
CA SER A 330 -8.32 2.27 9.86
C SER A 330 -8.91 0.99 10.47
N HIS A 331 -8.65 -0.18 9.88
CA HIS A 331 -9.06 -1.47 10.42
C HIS A 331 -8.26 -1.81 11.67
N GLU A 332 -6.95 -1.61 11.65
CA GLU A 332 -6.09 -1.77 12.83
C GLU A 332 -6.60 -0.96 14.01
N TYR A 333 -6.77 0.35 13.85
CA TYR A 333 -7.13 1.20 14.98
C TYR A 333 -8.57 0.97 15.47
N PHE A 334 -9.49 0.56 14.58
CA PHE A 334 -10.81 0.10 15.00
C PHE A 334 -10.73 -1.18 15.85
N ALA A 335 -9.86 -2.11 15.47
CA ALA A 335 -9.61 -3.36 16.19
C ALA A 335 -8.90 -3.14 17.54
N GLU A 336 -7.83 -2.34 17.56
CA GLU A 336 -7.05 -2.00 18.75
C GLU A 336 -7.87 -1.23 19.79
N ASN A 337 -8.77 -0.35 19.33
CA ASN A 337 -9.65 0.48 20.15
C ASN A 337 -8.93 1.08 21.37
N THR A 338 -7.79 1.73 21.12
CA THR A 338 -6.93 2.29 22.18
C THR A 338 -6.66 3.79 21.91
N PRO A 339 -7.16 4.70 22.77
CA PRO A 339 -8.04 4.46 23.93
C PRO A 339 -9.44 3.95 23.52
N ALA A 340 -10.11 3.25 24.43
CA ALA A 340 -11.39 2.62 24.16
C ALA A 340 -12.50 3.62 23.83
N LEU A 341 -13.15 3.40 22.69
CA LEU A 341 -14.34 4.09 22.25
C LEU A 341 -15.56 3.12 22.27
N PRO A 342 -16.75 3.63 22.63
CA PRO A 342 -18.00 2.85 22.66
C PRO A 342 -18.66 2.60 21.30
#